data_AF-A0A2D6PIP5-F1
#
_entry.id   AF-A0A2D6PIP5-F1
#
_cell.length_a   1.000
_cell.length_b   1.000
_cell.length_c   1.000
_cell.angle_alpha   90.00
_cell.angle_beta   90.00
_cell.angle_gamma   90.00
#
_symmetry.space_group_name_H-M   'P 1'
#
loop_
_entity.id
_entity.type
_entity.pdbx_description
1 polymer ?
#
loop_
_entity_poly.entity_id
_entity_poly.type
_entity_poly.pdbx_seq_one_letter_code
_entity_poly.pdbx_strand_id
1 'polypeptide(L)'
;MKSKKIIIAILFIFLTINISIAINNYAVDFISNQKDREGGFLIGSKPYEIKKDPDTTILLVHGVISSPKDFKELSEYLSSRNISVSAMLLPGHGTHPKDLATKTYLDWTSSVDEELDKINSKNKFLLGYSLGGTLTLNAARTNELDGIITINAPIELQNKFV
;
A
#
# COMPACT_ATOMS: atom_id res chain seq x y z
N MET A 1 5.87 -17.26 -50.13
CA MET A 1 7.13 -17.12 -49.35
C MET A 1 7.08 -16.00 -48.29
N LYS A 2 6.58 -14.79 -48.60
CA LYS A 2 6.49 -13.68 -47.62
C LYS A 2 5.58 -13.97 -46.42
N SER A 3 4.43 -14.62 -46.63
CA SER A 3 3.47 -14.97 -45.55
C SER A 3 4.06 -15.94 -44.51
N LYS A 4 4.80 -16.97 -44.95
CA LYS A 4 5.47 -17.92 -44.04
C LYS A 4 6.49 -17.24 -43.12
N LYS A 5 7.27 -16.28 -43.64
CA LYS A 5 8.25 -15.51 -42.85
C LYS A 5 7.57 -14.65 -41.78
N ILE A 6 6.43 -14.03 -42.11
CA ILE A 6 5.64 -13.23 -41.17
C ILE A 6 5.07 -14.11 -40.05
N ILE A 7 4.51 -15.27 -40.38
CA ILE A 7 3.96 -16.20 -39.37
C ILE A 7 5.05 -16.68 -38.42
N ILE A 8 6.24 -17.04 -38.94
CA ILE A 8 7.38 -17.45 -38.11
C ILE A 8 7.82 -16.31 -37.18
N ALA A 9 7.86 -15.07 -37.66
CA ALA A 9 8.21 -13.92 -36.84
C ALA A 9 7.19 -13.68 -35.71
N ILE A 10 5.89 -13.79 -36.00
CA ILE A 10 4.83 -13.67 -34.98
C ILE A 10 4.96 -14.78 -33.92
N LEU A 11 5.15 -16.04 -34.35
CA LEU A 11 5.34 -17.16 -33.42
C LEU A 11 6.58 -16.98 -32.55
N PHE A 12 7.67 -16.46 -33.12
CA PHE A 12 8.89 -16.15 -32.37
C PHE A 12 8.66 -15.04 -31.34
N ILE A 13 8.00 -13.94 -31.72
CA ILE A 13 7.63 -12.86 -30.79
C ILE A 13 6.76 -13.42 -29.66
N PHE A 14 5.71 -14.18 -29.99
CA PHE A 14 4.84 -14.79 -28.99
C PHE A 14 5.62 -15.70 -28.03
N LEU A 15 6.51 -16.56 -28.56
CA LEU A 15 7.35 -17.42 -27.75
C LEU A 15 8.26 -16.62 -26.81
N THR A 16 8.94 -15.58 -27.33
CA THR A 16 9.85 -14.75 -26.52
C THR A 16 9.12 -13.99 -25.42
N ILE A 17 7.92 -13.48 -25.68
CA ILE A 17 7.08 -12.83 -24.66
C ILE A 17 6.71 -13.83 -23.56
N ASN A 18 6.23 -15.02 -23.93
CA ASN A 18 5.82 -16.03 -22.94
C ASN A 18 7.00 -16.54 -22.10
N ILE A 19 8.16 -16.76 -22.72
CA ILE A 19 9.40 -17.10 -21.99
C ILE A 19 9.78 -15.98 -21.02
N SER A 20 9.70 -14.72 -21.45
CA SER A 20 10.02 -13.57 -20.60
C SER A 20 9.07 -13.47 -19.40
N ILE A 21 7.76 -13.67 -19.60
CA ILE A 21 6.76 -13.72 -18.52
C ILE A 21 7.06 -14.87 -17.56
N ALA A 22 7.37 -16.06 -18.08
CA ALA A 22 7.69 -17.23 -17.25
C ALA A 22 8.94 -17.00 -16.40
N ILE A 23 10.01 -16.46 -16.98
CA ILE A 23 11.25 -16.10 -16.26
C ILE A 23 10.96 -15.04 -15.20
N ASN A 24 10.21 -13.99 -15.53
CA ASN A 24 9.84 -12.95 -14.57
C ASN A 24 9.03 -13.51 -13.40
N ASN A 25 8.02 -14.35 -13.67
CA ASN A 25 7.21 -14.97 -12.64
C ASN A 25 8.04 -15.88 -11.73
N TYR A 26 8.93 -16.68 -12.32
CA TYR A 26 9.85 -17.52 -11.55
C TYR A 26 10.78 -16.68 -10.66
N ALA A 27 11.36 -15.61 -11.21
CA ALA A 27 12.26 -14.73 -10.45
C ALA A 27 11.54 -14.03 -9.30
N VAL A 28 10.32 -13.53 -9.53
CA VAL A 28 9.47 -12.92 -8.49
C VAL A 28 9.19 -13.92 -7.38
N ASP A 29 8.76 -15.14 -7.71
CA ASP A 29 8.47 -16.18 -6.72
C ASP A 29 9.74 -16.59 -5.96
N PHE A 30 10.85 -16.78 -6.67
CA PHE A 30 12.12 -17.16 -6.06
C PHE A 30 12.62 -16.12 -5.04
N ILE A 31 12.62 -14.84 -5.40
CA ILE A 31 13.05 -13.75 -4.50
C ILE A 31 12.05 -13.59 -3.35
N SER A 32 10.76 -13.64 -3.67
CA SER A 32 9.69 -13.45 -2.68
C SER A 32 9.67 -14.55 -1.62
N ASN A 33 9.88 -15.81 -2.02
CA ASN A 33 9.84 -16.97 -1.13
C ASN A 33 11.04 -17.06 -0.17
N GLN A 34 12.09 -16.26 -0.38
CA GLN A 34 13.20 -16.13 0.57
C GLN A 34 12.86 -15.24 1.78
N LYS A 35 11.74 -14.51 1.74
CA LYS A 35 11.31 -13.65 2.84
C LYS A 35 10.45 -14.41 3.84
N ASP A 36 10.77 -14.25 5.12
CA ASP A 36 9.99 -14.83 6.21
C ASP A 36 8.60 -14.19 6.30
N ARG A 37 7.60 -15.04 6.56
CA ARG A 37 6.20 -14.64 6.69
C ARG A 37 5.52 -15.33 7.84
N GLU A 38 4.58 -14.63 8.45
CA GLU A 38 3.72 -15.14 9.50
C GLU A 38 2.25 -14.88 9.12
N GLY A 39 1.49 -15.94 8.87
CA GLY A 39 0.08 -15.82 8.45
C GLY A 39 -0.10 -15.11 7.10
N GLY A 40 0.85 -15.28 6.17
CA GLY A 40 0.81 -14.66 4.83
C GLY A 40 1.42 -13.26 4.75
N PHE A 41 1.69 -12.62 5.89
CA PHE A 41 2.33 -11.30 5.96
C PHE A 41 3.83 -11.42 6.17
N LEU A 42 4.60 -10.53 5.56
CA LEU A 42 6.00 -10.29 5.90
C LEU A 42 6.10 -9.94 7.39
N ILE A 43 7.15 -10.45 8.05
CA ILE A 43 7.33 -10.24 9.49
C ILE A 43 7.34 -8.73 9.82
N GLY A 44 6.45 -8.34 10.73
CA GLY A 44 6.28 -6.96 11.18
C GLY A 44 5.37 -6.09 10.32
N SER A 45 4.85 -6.60 9.19
CA SER A 45 3.99 -5.83 8.28
C SER A 45 2.51 -5.89 8.63
N LYS A 46 2.09 -6.72 9.60
CA LYS A 46 0.68 -6.82 10.00
C LYS A 46 0.15 -5.44 10.46
N PRO A 47 -1.12 -5.10 10.15
CA PRO A 47 -1.76 -3.92 10.73
C PRO A 47 -1.81 -4.06 12.26
N TYR A 48 -1.81 -2.94 12.96
CA TYR A 48 -1.88 -2.92 14.41
C TYR A 48 -2.61 -1.70 14.95
N GLU A 49 -3.09 -1.84 16.18
CA GLU A 49 -3.70 -0.76 16.94
C GLU A 49 -2.99 -0.61 18.28
N ILE A 50 -2.87 0.63 18.74
CA ILE A 50 -2.49 0.95 20.12
C ILE A 50 -3.65 1.73 20.72
N LYS A 51 -4.48 1.04 21.50
CA LYS A 51 -5.63 1.66 22.18
C LYS A 51 -5.15 2.40 23.43
N LYS A 52 -5.56 3.66 23.52
CA LYS A 52 -5.51 4.47 24.73
C LYS A 52 -6.94 4.77 25.18
N ASP A 53 -7.08 5.42 26.33
CA ASP A 53 -8.34 6.01 26.79
C ASP A 53 -8.43 7.52 26.44
N PRO A 54 -8.59 7.89 25.16
CA PRO A 54 -8.99 9.25 24.82
C PRO A 54 -10.09 9.32 23.75
N ASP A 55 -10.67 10.51 23.69
CA ASP A 55 -11.54 10.99 22.62
C ASP A 55 -10.86 11.07 21.24
N THR A 56 -9.56 10.77 21.08
CA THR A 56 -8.79 11.02 19.84
C THR A 56 -8.10 9.77 19.29
N THR A 57 -8.37 9.44 18.02
CA THR A 57 -7.67 8.39 17.27
C THR A 57 -7.05 8.96 16.00
N ILE A 58 -5.85 8.48 15.66
CA ILE A 58 -5.18 8.75 14.39
C ILE A 58 -4.98 7.47 13.59
N LEU A 59 -5.43 7.48 12.33
CA LEU A 59 -5.17 6.43 11.35
C LEU A 59 -3.87 6.76 10.60
N LEU A 60 -2.96 5.80 10.49
CA LEU A 60 -1.68 5.92 9.79
C LEU A 60 -1.69 5.09 8.50
N VAL A 61 -1.41 5.76 7.38
CA VAL A 61 -1.41 5.16 6.03
C VAL A 61 -0.01 5.23 5.43
N HIS A 62 0.57 4.07 5.12
CA HIS A 62 1.95 3.97 4.66
C HIS A 62 2.10 4.26 3.15
N GLY A 63 3.36 4.35 2.69
CA GLY A 63 3.71 4.60 1.29
C GLY A 63 3.69 3.34 0.41
N VAL A 64 3.99 3.50 -0.88
CA VAL A 64 4.09 2.38 -1.81
C VAL A 64 5.24 1.44 -1.41
N ILE A 65 5.04 0.13 -1.48
CA ILE A 65 6.04 -0.91 -1.11
C ILE A 65 6.45 -0.87 0.39
N SER A 66 5.80 -0.04 1.20
CA SER A 66 6.02 0.08 2.66
C SER A 66 5.00 -0.77 3.44
N SER A 67 4.98 -0.65 4.77
CA SER A 67 4.06 -1.34 5.67
C SER A 67 3.89 -0.56 6.99
N PRO A 68 2.91 -0.92 7.85
CA PRO A 68 2.74 -0.34 9.20
C PRO A 68 3.99 -0.31 10.07
N LYS A 69 4.96 -1.21 9.80
CA LYS A 69 6.24 -1.28 10.53
C LYS A 69 6.96 0.06 10.58
N ASP A 70 6.90 0.84 9.49
CA ASP A 70 7.62 2.11 9.36
C ASP A 70 7.08 3.19 10.32
N PHE A 71 5.88 2.99 10.87
CA PHE A 71 5.29 3.88 11.85
C PHE A 71 5.53 3.47 13.30
N LYS A 72 6.26 2.40 13.60
CA LYS A 72 6.32 1.85 14.95
C LYS A 72 6.73 2.88 16.01
N GLU A 73 7.81 3.61 15.76
CA GLU A 73 8.32 4.65 16.67
C GLU A 73 7.35 5.84 16.79
N LEU A 74 6.74 6.26 15.67
CA LEU A 74 5.74 7.32 15.65
C LEU A 74 4.50 6.92 16.47
N SER A 75 4.02 5.70 16.30
CA SER A 75 2.89 5.14 17.03
C SER A 75 3.16 5.10 18.53
N GLU A 76 4.37 4.71 18.95
CA GLU A 76 4.77 4.71 20.35
C GLU A 76 4.84 6.13 20.92
N TYR A 77 5.40 7.08 20.16
CA TYR A 77 5.43 8.49 20.53
C TYR A 77 4.02 9.07 20.72
N LEU A 78 3.13 8.89 19.74
CA LEU A 78 1.75 9.38 19.81
C LEU A 78 0.99 8.73 20.97
N SER A 79 1.16 7.42 21.14
CA SER A 79 0.56 6.69 22.25
C SER A 79 1.04 7.20 23.60
N SER A 80 2.31 7.58 23.74
CA SER A 80 2.85 8.18 24.98
C SER A 80 2.18 9.52 25.33
N ARG A 81 1.51 10.16 24.37
CA ARG A 81 0.74 11.40 24.53
C ARG A 81 -0.76 11.16 24.68
N ASN A 82 -1.17 9.94 25.01
CA ASN A 82 -2.55 9.53 25.16
C ASN A 82 -3.40 9.74 23.88
N ILE A 83 -2.84 9.38 22.72
CA ILE A 83 -3.55 9.32 21.44
C ILE A 83 -3.67 7.84 21.04
N SER A 84 -4.88 7.40 20.67
CA SER A 84 -5.07 6.08 20.10
C SER A 84 -4.56 6.05 18.66
N VAL A 85 -3.87 4.99 18.28
CA VAL A 85 -3.24 4.86 16.94
C VAL A 85 -3.76 3.60 16.26
N SER A 86 -4.21 3.72 15.01
CA SER A 86 -4.43 2.59 14.11
C SER A 86 -3.46 2.71 12.94
N ALA A 87 -2.68 1.68 12.67
CA ALA A 87 -1.77 1.63 11.53
C ALA A 87 -2.25 0.54 10.57
N MET A 88 -2.85 0.95 9.44
CA MET A 88 -3.41 0.03 8.46
C MET A 88 -2.36 -0.51 7.50
N LEU A 89 -2.57 -1.72 7.02
CA LEU A 89 -1.81 -2.29 5.89
C LEU A 89 -2.66 -2.17 4.63
N LEU A 90 -2.19 -1.39 3.65
CA LEU A 90 -2.90 -1.23 2.39
C LEU A 90 -3.02 -2.58 1.66
N PRO A 91 -4.17 -2.85 1.00
CA PRO A 91 -4.36 -4.09 0.24
C PRO A 91 -3.18 -4.45 -0.66
N GLY A 92 -2.75 -5.71 -0.57
CA GLY A 92 -1.65 -6.30 -1.36
C GLY A 92 -0.23 -5.93 -0.89
N HIS A 93 -0.08 -4.97 0.03
CA HIS A 93 1.22 -4.65 0.62
C HIS A 93 1.57 -5.62 1.74
N GLY A 94 2.87 -5.72 2.07
CA GLY A 94 3.31 -6.56 3.18
C GLY A 94 3.05 -8.06 3.00
N THR A 95 2.68 -8.54 1.80
CA THR A 95 2.39 -9.96 1.51
C THR A 95 3.26 -10.46 0.33
N HIS A 96 2.68 -11.17 -0.65
CA HIS A 96 3.37 -11.54 -1.88
C HIS A 96 3.29 -10.41 -2.91
N PRO A 97 4.35 -10.11 -3.70
CA PRO A 97 4.30 -9.07 -4.73
C PRO A 97 3.19 -9.28 -5.78
N LYS A 98 2.80 -10.53 -6.02
CA LYS A 98 1.66 -10.87 -6.89
C LYS A 98 0.32 -10.41 -6.31
N ASP A 99 0.18 -10.32 -4.99
CA ASP A 99 -1.03 -9.78 -4.37
C ASP A 99 -1.13 -8.29 -4.68
N LEU A 100 -0.04 -7.53 -4.49
CA LEU A 100 0.03 -6.11 -4.84
C LEU A 100 -0.28 -5.87 -6.33
N ALA A 101 0.23 -6.72 -7.22
CA ALA A 101 0.01 -6.60 -8.66
C ALA A 101 -1.47 -6.70 -9.08
N THR A 102 -2.34 -7.24 -8.22
CA THR A 102 -3.80 -7.31 -8.46
C THR A 102 -4.57 -6.11 -7.92
N LYS A 103 -3.90 -5.20 -7.21
CA LYS A 103 -4.55 -4.07 -6.53
C LYS A 103 -4.48 -2.79 -7.34
N THR A 104 -5.51 -2.00 -7.18
CA THR A 104 -5.71 -0.72 -7.83
C THR A 104 -5.81 0.39 -6.80
N TYR A 105 -5.77 1.64 -7.26
CA TYR A 105 -5.98 2.78 -6.37
C TYR A 105 -7.36 2.76 -5.70
N LEU A 106 -8.39 2.19 -6.34
CA LEU A 106 -9.74 2.06 -5.78
C LEU A 106 -9.73 1.15 -4.56
N ASP A 107 -9.02 0.02 -4.62
CA ASP A 107 -8.86 -0.88 -3.46
C ASP A 107 -8.25 -0.12 -2.28
N TRP A 108 -7.29 0.75 -2.53
CA TRP A 108 -6.61 1.51 -1.48
C TRP A 108 -7.46 2.64 -0.92
N THR A 109 -8.15 3.41 -1.77
CA THR A 109 -9.03 4.48 -1.29
C THR A 109 -10.19 3.92 -0.48
N SER A 110 -10.85 2.85 -0.96
CA SER A 110 -11.95 2.21 -0.22
C SER A 110 -11.48 1.61 1.09
N SER A 111 -10.30 0.98 1.13
CA SER A 111 -9.74 0.46 2.38
C SER A 111 -9.44 1.54 3.40
N VAL A 112 -9.04 2.75 2.98
CA VAL A 112 -8.83 3.89 3.90
C VAL A 112 -10.18 4.33 4.49
N ASP A 113 -11.21 4.47 3.67
CA ASP A 113 -12.56 4.87 4.12
C ASP A 113 -13.12 3.82 5.10
N GLU A 114 -13.01 2.53 4.79
CA GLU A 114 -13.44 1.45 5.67
C GLU A 114 -12.71 1.43 7.02
N GLU A 115 -11.42 1.78 7.07
CA GLU A 115 -10.69 1.89 8.32
C GLU A 115 -11.10 3.13 9.12
N LEU A 116 -11.40 4.25 8.46
CA LEU A 116 -11.94 5.44 9.11
C LEU A 116 -13.32 5.19 9.74
N ASP A 117 -14.18 4.41 9.08
CA ASP A 117 -15.51 4.03 9.58
C ASP A 117 -15.45 3.18 10.85
N LYS A 118 -14.36 2.44 11.07
CA LYS A 118 -14.14 1.63 12.29
C LYS A 118 -13.77 2.49 13.50
N ILE A 119 -13.36 3.75 13.29
CA ILE A 119 -12.92 4.65 14.35
C ILE A 119 -14.13 5.34 15.00
N ASN A 120 -14.36 5.00 16.27
CA ASN A 120 -15.47 5.55 17.08
C ASN A 120 -15.04 6.70 18.00
N SER A 121 -13.79 7.15 17.92
CA SER A 121 -13.32 8.30 18.70
C SER A 121 -14.01 9.59 18.25
N LYS A 122 -14.24 10.50 19.20
CA LYS A 122 -14.83 11.82 18.95
C LYS A 122 -14.02 12.63 17.94
N ASN A 123 -12.70 12.63 18.09
CA ASN A 123 -11.77 13.29 17.20
C ASN A 123 -11.02 12.25 16.35
N LYS A 124 -11.03 12.44 15.03
CA LYS A 124 -10.42 11.55 14.03
C LYS A 124 -9.37 12.30 13.23
N PHE A 125 -8.15 11.79 13.25
CA PHE A 125 -7.04 12.30 12.45
C PHE A 125 -6.58 11.26 11.43
N LEU A 126 -6.09 11.72 10.30
CA LEU A 126 -5.51 10.86 9.27
C LEU A 126 -4.10 11.33 8.93
N LEU A 127 -3.13 10.43 9.01
CA LEU A 127 -1.74 10.71 8.65
C LEU A 127 -1.29 9.76 7.55
N GLY A 128 -0.70 10.34 6.50
CA GLY A 128 -0.20 9.58 5.36
C GLY A 128 1.23 9.91 4.97
N TYR A 129 2.03 8.88 4.68
CA TYR A 129 3.38 9.01 4.11
C TYR A 129 3.40 8.65 2.62
N SER A 130 4.01 9.50 1.78
CA SER A 130 4.13 9.28 0.33
C SER A 130 2.78 8.98 -0.32
N LEU A 131 2.59 7.81 -0.95
CA LEU A 131 1.29 7.34 -1.45
C LEU A 131 0.17 7.50 -0.40
N GLY A 132 0.43 7.14 0.86
CA GLY A 132 -0.51 7.31 1.96
C GLY A 132 -0.89 8.76 2.18
N GLY A 133 0.01 9.72 1.92
CA GLY A 133 -0.27 11.14 1.96
C GLY A 133 -1.23 11.59 0.85
N THR A 134 -1.07 11.05 -0.37
CA THR A 134 -2.04 11.28 -1.46
C THR A 134 -3.40 10.66 -1.14
N LEU A 135 -3.44 9.46 -0.57
CA LEU A 135 -4.67 8.82 -0.10
C LEU A 135 -5.34 9.61 1.03
N THR A 136 -4.54 10.20 1.92
CA THR A 136 -5.03 11.09 3.00
C THR A 136 -5.76 12.31 2.43
N LEU A 137 -5.17 12.95 1.41
CA LEU A 137 -5.81 14.08 0.72
C LEU A 137 -7.10 13.65 0.00
N ASN A 138 -7.13 12.45 -0.58
CA ASN A 138 -8.32 11.91 -1.22
C ASN A 138 -9.45 11.68 -0.20
N ALA A 139 -9.17 10.99 0.90
CA ALA A 139 -10.16 10.66 1.93
C ALA A 139 -10.73 11.92 2.61
N ALA A 140 -9.91 12.96 2.78
CA ALA A 140 -10.33 14.24 3.37
C ALA A 140 -11.44 14.98 2.58
N ARG A 141 -11.70 14.58 1.33
CA ARG A 141 -12.76 15.18 0.51
C ARG A 141 -14.16 14.73 0.91
N THR A 142 -14.28 13.54 1.52
CA THR A 142 -15.56 12.86 1.76
C THR A 142 -15.75 12.44 3.22
N ASN A 143 -14.67 12.38 4.00
CA ASN A 143 -14.72 11.98 5.40
C ASN A 143 -14.63 13.20 6.33
N GLU A 144 -15.43 13.19 7.39
CA GLU A 144 -15.33 14.17 8.48
C GLU A 144 -14.13 13.83 9.37
N LEU A 145 -13.10 14.66 9.30
CA LEU A 145 -11.83 14.53 10.03
C LEU A 145 -11.50 15.84 10.73
N ASP A 146 -10.98 15.76 11.95
CA ASP A 146 -10.52 16.91 12.75
C ASP A 146 -9.18 17.46 12.26
N GLY A 147 -8.43 16.65 11.52
CA GLY A 147 -7.20 17.09 10.88
C GLY A 147 -6.54 16.01 10.05
N ILE A 148 -5.74 16.46 9.08
CA ILE A 148 -4.92 15.58 8.25
C ILE A 148 -3.45 15.98 8.32
N ILE A 149 -2.57 14.99 8.22
CA ILE A 149 -1.13 15.16 8.16
C ILE A 149 -0.61 14.42 6.93
N THR A 150 0.15 15.11 6.09
CA THR A 150 0.80 14.50 4.93
C THR A 150 2.31 14.63 5.06
N ILE A 151 3.02 13.54 4.79
CA ILE A 151 4.48 13.48 4.81
C ILE A 151 4.93 13.12 3.40
N ASN A 152 5.53 14.07 2.68
CA ASN A 152 6.07 13.88 1.33
C ASN A 152 5.04 13.32 0.33
N ALA A 153 3.79 13.80 0.38
CA ALA A 153 2.74 13.37 -0.54
C ALA A 153 3.07 13.80 -1.99
N PRO A 154 3.15 12.88 -2.96
CA PRO A 154 3.24 13.24 -4.36
C PRO A 154 1.88 13.76 -4.84
N ILE A 155 1.81 15.06 -5.16
CA ILE A 155 0.60 15.70 -5.71
C ILE A 155 0.59 15.58 -7.24
N GLU A 156 1.76 15.69 -7.84
CA GLU A 156 1.96 15.57 -9.27
C GLU A 156 3.23 14.76 -9.51
N LEU A 157 3.12 13.76 -10.40
CA LEU A 157 4.29 13.04 -10.89
C LEU A 157 4.92 13.87 -12.01
N GLN A 158 6.07 14.49 -11.72
CA GLN A 158 6.84 15.18 -12.73
C GLN A 158 7.42 14.16 -13.71
N ASN A 159 6.71 13.94 -14.81
CA ASN A 159 7.17 13.06 -15.87
C ASN A 159 8.06 13.89 -16.80
N LYS A 160 9.39 13.75 -16.69
CA LYS A 160 10.35 14.40 -17.60
C LYS A 160 10.40 13.77 -19.00
N PHE A 161 9.49 12.85 -19.32
CA PHE A 161 9.49 12.05 -20.54
C PHE A 161 8.15 12.12 -21.32
N VAL A 162 7.35 13.14 -21.08
CA VAL A 162 6.24 13.53 -21.97
C VAL A 162 6.64 14.80 -22.72
#